data_AF-A0A5R8KEP0-F1
#
_entry.id   AF-A0A5R8KEP0-F1
#
_cell.length_a   1.000
_cell.length_b   1.000
_cell.length_c   1.000
_cell.angle_alpha   90.00
_cell.angle_beta   90.00
_cell.angle_gamma   90.00
#
_symmetry.space_group_name_H-M   'P 1'
#
loop_
_entity.id
_entity.type
_entity.pdbx_description
1 polymer ?
#
loop_
_entity_poly.entity_id
_entity_poly.type
_entity_poly.pdbx_seq_one_letter_code
_entity_poly.pdbx_strand_id
1 'polypeptide(L)'
;MPPAEAVFDGIAVFVMHGIFWWMRLAHEGGNAGAMGAWLSMWNFGGAVDCESVGIRNVGVDMIRWFPTWCAVLFFPVMGWALEESDLQGFIDEAIKAGGGEVVVPPGEYVIKKGLKLVDGKGIRLAGMDKERTVLRWEGEEGGWLISVTGGASEKVSIGKLTLEGGNGVLIDGGKGAEVRDCLFQLGKGDGVLLKSGEGAVVESCSFRDIAGVGIKVAVVAKGAVVQGNWLTRCGTGIGVPEKSDALVLSNELVDAAAGVKAMEK
;
A
#
# COMPACT_ATOMS: atom_id res chain seq x y z
N MET A 1 -30.04 -18.27 17.50
CA MET A 1 -29.51 -16.92 17.25
C MET A 1 -28.26 -17.09 16.40
N PRO A 2 -28.24 -16.59 15.15
CA PRO A 2 -27.03 -16.66 14.34
C PRO A 2 -25.95 -15.69 14.89
N PRO A 3 -24.66 -15.97 14.65
CA PRO A 3 -23.56 -15.12 15.11
C PRO A 3 -23.61 -13.73 14.45
N ALA A 4 -23.20 -12.71 15.21
CA ALA A 4 -23.26 -11.30 14.81
C ALA A 4 -22.51 -10.99 13.50
N GLU A 5 -21.55 -11.84 13.11
CA GLU A 5 -20.80 -11.72 11.85
C GLU A 5 -21.67 -11.93 10.59
N ALA A 6 -22.70 -12.78 10.67
CA ALA A 6 -23.60 -13.04 9.54
C ALA A 6 -24.57 -11.88 9.24
N VAL A 7 -24.76 -10.96 10.19
CA VAL A 7 -25.64 -9.78 10.03
C VAL A 7 -24.90 -8.66 9.29
N PHE A 8 -23.57 -8.55 9.45
CA PHE A 8 -22.76 -7.52 8.79
C PHE A 8 -22.54 -7.80 7.30
N ASP A 9 -22.30 -9.06 6.91
CA ASP A 9 -22.18 -9.43 5.49
C ASP A 9 -23.48 -9.19 4.72
N GLY A 10 -24.63 -9.44 5.37
CA GLY A 10 -25.93 -9.15 4.77
C GLY A 10 -26.17 -7.65 4.52
N ILE A 11 -25.82 -6.79 5.48
CA ILE A 11 -26.05 -5.34 5.36
C ILE A 11 -25.11 -4.72 4.31
N ALA A 12 -23.85 -5.13 4.24
CA ALA A 12 -22.90 -4.62 3.24
C ALA A 12 -23.34 -4.99 1.81
N VAL A 13 -23.81 -6.23 1.59
CA VAL A 13 -24.31 -6.68 0.28
C VAL A 13 -25.59 -5.95 -0.12
N PHE A 14 -26.49 -5.64 0.82
CA PHE A 14 -27.73 -4.90 0.55
C PHE A 14 -27.48 -3.41 0.21
N VAL A 15 -26.57 -2.74 0.90
CA VAL A 15 -26.22 -1.34 0.60
C VAL A 15 -25.55 -1.24 -0.78
N MET A 16 -24.68 -2.20 -1.11
CA MET A 16 -24.02 -2.29 -2.42
C MET A 16 -25.00 -2.53 -3.57
N HIS A 17 -25.95 -3.47 -3.42
CA HIS A 17 -26.97 -3.71 -4.44
C HIS A 17 -27.88 -2.49 -4.64
N GLY A 18 -28.20 -1.77 -3.56
CA GLY A 18 -28.97 -0.52 -3.62
C GLY A 18 -28.26 0.57 -4.43
N ILE A 19 -26.97 0.78 -4.19
CA ILE A 19 -26.15 1.78 -4.91
C ILE A 19 -26.00 1.39 -6.40
N PHE A 20 -25.74 0.13 -6.71
CA PHE A 20 -25.59 -0.34 -8.09
C PHE A 20 -26.89 -0.23 -8.90
N TRP A 21 -28.03 -0.56 -8.27
CA TRP A 21 -29.34 -0.43 -8.91
C TRP A 21 -29.72 1.03 -9.15
N TRP A 22 -29.33 1.92 -8.24
CA TRP A 22 -29.52 3.37 -8.38
C TRP A 22 -28.64 3.98 -9.48
N MET A 23 -27.35 3.62 -9.56
CA MET A 23 -26.47 4.09 -10.64
C MET A 23 -26.99 3.69 -12.03
N ARG A 24 -27.60 2.49 -12.13
CA ARG A 24 -28.27 2.02 -13.35
C ARG A 24 -29.51 2.85 -13.68
N LEU A 25 -30.35 3.16 -12.70
CA LEU A 25 -31.54 4.00 -12.87
C LEU A 25 -31.21 5.47 -13.19
N ALA A 26 -30.13 6.02 -12.63
CA ALA A 26 -29.67 7.37 -12.93
C ALA A 26 -29.18 7.50 -14.38
N HIS A 27 -28.51 6.46 -14.91
CA HIS A 27 -28.08 6.40 -16.31
C HIS A 27 -29.25 6.28 -17.29
N GLU A 28 -30.37 5.68 -16.86
CA GLU A 28 -31.60 5.52 -17.67
C GLU A 28 -32.54 6.75 -17.62
N GLY A 29 -32.08 7.89 -17.07
CA GLY A 29 -32.86 9.14 -17.03
C GLY A 29 -33.83 9.25 -15.84
N GLY A 30 -33.55 8.52 -14.75
CA GLY A 30 -34.38 8.48 -13.55
C GLY A 30 -34.41 9.78 -12.74
N ASN A 31 -35.63 10.15 -12.34
CA ASN A 31 -36.01 11.36 -11.61
C ASN A 31 -35.27 11.53 -10.26
N ALA A 32 -34.61 12.68 -10.05
CA ALA A 32 -33.79 13.00 -8.86
C ALA A 32 -34.54 12.87 -7.51
N GLY A 33 -35.88 12.93 -7.52
CA GLY A 33 -36.71 12.77 -6.32
C GLY A 33 -36.59 11.41 -5.61
N ALA A 34 -36.18 10.34 -6.31
CA ALA A 34 -36.03 9.02 -5.69
C ALA A 34 -34.88 8.95 -4.66
N MET A 35 -33.84 9.77 -4.83
CA MET A 35 -32.69 9.79 -3.93
C MET A 35 -33.04 10.39 -2.56
N GLY A 36 -33.88 11.43 -2.52
CA GLY A 36 -34.36 12.04 -1.28
C GLY A 36 -35.25 11.11 -0.45
N ALA A 37 -36.10 10.31 -1.11
CA ALA A 37 -36.94 9.31 -0.46
C ALA A 37 -36.12 8.13 0.11
N TRP A 38 -35.06 7.71 -0.59
CA TRP A 38 -34.20 6.62 -0.10
C TRP A 38 -33.29 7.07 1.05
N LEU A 39 -32.67 8.25 0.96
CA LEU A 39 -31.84 8.82 2.03
C LEU A 39 -32.66 9.11 3.30
N SER A 40 -33.92 9.54 3.17
CA SER A 40 -34.81 9.75 4.31
C SER A 40 -35.25 8.46 5.01
N MET A 41 -35.31 7.32 4.30
CA MET A 41 -35.56 6.01 4.95
C MET A 41 -34.40 5.55 5.85
N TRP A 42 -33.18 6.07 5.64
CA TRP A 42 -32.01 5.76 6.47
C TRP A 42 -31.76 6.78 7.59
N ASN A 43 -32.69 7.72 7.81
CA ASN A 43 -32.67 8.68 8.92
C ASN A 43 -31.38 9.53 9.01
N PHE A 44 -30.76 9.85 7.86
CA PHE A 44 -29.76 10.90 7.78
C PHE A 44 -30.48 12.26 7.78
N GLY A 45 -30.68 12.83 8.97
CA GLY A 45 -31.33 14.11 9.16
C GLY A 45 -30.51 15.26 8.57
N GLY A 46 -30.82 15.67 7.34
CA GLY A 46 -30.29 16.88 6.71
C GLY A 46 -30.55 16.89 5.22
N ALA A 47 -31.57 17.64 4.77
CA ALA A 47 -31.80 17.89 3.35
C ALA A 47 -30.67 18.75 2.79
N VAL A 48 -29.96 18.25 1.77
CA VAL A 48 -28.96 19.02 1.03
C VAL A 48 -29.49 19.19 -0.40
N ASP A 49 -29.70 20.44 -0.82
CA ASP A 49 -30.16 20.80 -2.16
C ASP A 49 -29.07 20.50 -3.21
N CYS A 50 -29.36 19.57 -4.12
CA CYS A 50 -28.43 19.09 -5.14
C CYS A 50 -28.17 20.10 -6.28
N GLU A 51 -28.94 21.19 -6.41
CA GLU A 51 -28.78 22.16 -7.52
C GLU A 51 -27.59 23.13 -7.36
N SER A 52 -26.96 23.21 -6.18
CA SER A 52 -25.90 24.20 -5.90
C SER A 52 -24.47 23.71 -6.15
N VAL A 53 -24.27 22.42 -6.45
CA VAL A 53 -22.95 21.82 -6.59
C VAL A 53 -22.74 21.47 -8.07
N GLY A 54 -22.04 22.34 -8.81
CA GLY A 54 -21.67 22.08 -10.20
C GLY A 54 -20.66 20.94 -10.33
N ILE A 55 -21.15 19.69 -10.25
CA ILE A 55 -20.33 18.48 -10.34
C ILE A 55 -20.05 18.16 -11.81
N ARG A 56 -18.82 18.42 -12.28
CA ARG A 56 -18.34 18.02 -13.61
C ARG A 56 -17.48 16.74 -13.61
N ASN A 57 -17.27 16.08 -12.47
CA ASN A 57 -16.54 14.81 -12.38
C ASN A 57 -17.07 13.97 -11.21
N VAL A 58 -17.97 13.02 -11.51
CA VAL A 58 -18.70 12.22 -10.51
C VAL A 58 -17.82 11.17 -9.81
N GLY A 59 -16.61 10.90 -10.31
CA GLY A 59 -15.73 9.85 -9.78
C GLY A 59 -14.91 10.23 -8.54
N VAL A 60 -14.63 11.52 -8.31
CA VAL A 60 -13.68 11.96 -7.25
C VAL A 60 -14.42 12.50 -6.01
N ASP A 61 -15.62 13.06 -6.17
CA ASP A 61 -16.36 13.69 -5.06
C ASP A 61 -17.07 12.70 -4.13
N MET A 62 -17.17 11.41 -4.50
CA MET A 62 -17.80 10.38 -3.66
C MET A 62 -16.95 9.99 -2.43
N ILE A 63 -15.67 10.36 -2.42
CA ILE A 63 -14.72 10.06 -1.32
C ILE A 63 -14.97 10.94 -0.08
N ARG A 64 -15.65 12.09 -0.22
CA ARG A 64 -15.85 13.05 0.89
C ARG A 64 -16.96 12.71 1.88
N TRP A 65 -17.78 11.68 1.62
CA TRP A 65 -19.02 11.43 2.38
C TRP A 65 -19.04 10.14 3.21
N PHE A 66 -18.00 9.31 3.15
CA PHE A 66 -17.88 8.13 4.02
C PHE A 66 -16.94 8.40 5.21
N PRO A 67 -17.27 7.92 6.42
CA PRO A 67 -16.38 8.05 7.57
C PRO A 67 -15.02 7.45 7.23
N THR A 68 -13.97 8.05 7.80
CA THR A 68 -12.52 7.98 7.54
C THR A 68 -11.84 6.60 7.47
N TRP A 69 -12.60 5.50 7.43
CA TRP A 69 -12.10 4.15 7.66
C TRP A 69 -12.06 3.23 6.44
N CYS A 70 -12.70 3.58 5.32
CA CYS A 70 -12.69 2.72 4.13
C CYS A 70 -12.75 3.55 2.84
N ALA A 71 -11.63 4.13 2.41
CA ALA A 71 -11.43 4.42 0.98
C ALA A 71 -11.07 3.10 0.27
N VAL A 72 -11.95 2.10 0.36
CA VAL A 72 -11.81 0.87 -0.41
C VAL A 72 -12.19 1.25 -1.82
N LEU A 73 -11.21 1.23 -2.73
CA LEU A 73 -11.41 1.39 -4.17
C LEU A 73 -12.28 0.23 -4.67
N PHE A 74 -13.60 0.36 -4.56
CA PHE A 74 -14.57 -0.52 -5.20
C PHE A 74 -14.71 -0.10 -6.67
N PHE A 75 -13.65 -0.33 -7.45
CA PHE A 75 -13.70 -0.30 -8.90
C PHE A 75 -13.49 -1.72 -9.43
N PRO A 76 -14.54 -2.56 -9.51
CA PRO A 76 -14.45 -3.79 -10.26
C PRO A 76 -14.82 -3.51 -11.74
N VAL A 77 -14.10 -4.17 -12.64
CA VAL A 77 -14.51 -4.60 -14.00
C VAL A 77 -14.18 -3.72 -15.22
N MET A 78 -13.87 -2.43 -15.11
CA MET A 78 -13.35 -1.70 -16.28
C MET A 78 -11.83 -1.71 -16.27
N GLY A 79 -11.23 -2.50 -17.17
CA GLY A 79 -9.78 -2.72 -17.31
C GLY A 79 -8.98 -1.49 -17.74
N TRP A 80 -9.20 -0.36 -17.07
CA TRP A 80 -8.34 0.80 -17.15
C TRP A 80 -7.12 0.51 -16.27
N ALA A 81 -5.96 0.45 -16.92
CA ALA A 81 -4.69 0.42 -16.21
C ALA A 81 -4.61 1.70 -15.37
N LEU A 82 -4.57 1.54 -14.05
CA LEU A 82 -4.39 2.66 -13.13
C LEU A 82 -3.01 3.27 -13.40
N GLU A 83 -2.96 4.57 -13.66
CA GLU A 83 -1.67 5.21 -13.91
C GLU A 83 -0.92 5.43 -12.59
N GLU A 84 0.41 5.48 -12.67
CA GLU A 84 1.27 5.77 -11.52
C GLU A 84 0.85 7.06 -10.79
N SER A 85 0.41 8.08 -11.53
CA SER A 85 -0.06 9.34 -10.95
C SER A 85 -1.32 9.17 -10.10
N ASP A 86 -2.20 8.24 -10.46
CA ASP A 86 -3.43 8.00 -9.71
C ASP A 86 -3.11 7.30 -8.38
N LEU A 87 -2.20 6.32 -8.40
CA LEU A 87 -1.70 5.66 -7.20
C LEU A 87 -1.05 6.66 -6.24
N GLN A 88 -0.18 7.53 -6.76
CA GLN A 88 0.43 8.58 -5.95
C GLN A 88 -0.63 9.56 -5.41
N GLY A 89 -1.65 9.90 -6.21
CA GLY A 89 -2.76 10.75 -5.77
C GLY A 89 -3.51 10.17 -4.57
N PHE A 90 -3.83 8.87 -4.58
CA PHE A 90 -4.47 8.22 -3.44
C PHE A 90 -3.59 8.20 -2.18
N ILE A 91 -2.28 8.00 -2.35
CA ILE A 91 -1.32 8.08 -1.24
C ILE A 91 -1.29 9.50 -0.66
N ASP A 92 -1.21 10.52 -1.52
CA ASP A 92 -1.18 11.92 -1.11
C ASP A 92 -2.47 12.33 -0.39
N GLU A 93 -3.62 11.84 -0.85
CA GLU A 93 -4.91 12.04 -0.18
C GLU A 93 -4.95 11.38 1.21
N ALA A 94 -4.44 10.15 1.35
CA ALA A 94 -4.32 9.48 2.64
C ALA A 94 -3.37 10.23 3.59
N ILE A 95 -2.23 10.71 3.11
CA ILE A 95 -1.31 11.55 3.90
C ILE A 95 -2.03 12.82 4.38
N LYS A 96 -2.74 13.50 3.46
CA LYS A 96 -3.47 14.72 3.76
C LYS A 96 -4.63 14.50 4.74
N ALA A 97 -5.25 13.33 4.71
CA ALA A 97 -6.27 12.92 5.68
C ALA A 97 -5.70 12.59 7.07
N GLY A 98 -4.36 12.56 7.21
CA GLY A 98 -3.68 12.25 8.47
C GLY A 98 -3.48 10.76 8.71
N GLY A 99 -3.58 9.93 7.66
CA GLY A 99 -3.47 8.48 7.71
C GLY A 99 -4.50 7.79 6.83
N GLY A 100 -4.43 6.46 6.78
CA GLY A 100 -5.39 5.65 6.03
C GLY A 100 -4.76 4.42 5.38
N GLU A 101 -5.60 3.64 4.71
CA GLU A 101 -5.17 2.46 3.97
C GLU A 101 -5.45 2.66 2.48
N VAL A 102 -4.41 2.53 1.66
CA VAL A 102 -4.47 2.51 0.22
C VAL A 102 -4.35 1.06 -0.21
N VAL A 103 -5.47 0.48 -0.67
CA VAL A 103 -5.52 -0.89 -1.17
C VAL A 103 -5.40 -0.89 -2.69
N VAL A 104 -4.32 -1.46 -3.20
CA VAL A 104 -4.08 -1.59 -4.64
C VAL A 104 -4.77 -2.86 -5.15
N PRO A 105 -5.63 -2.77 -6.17
CA PRO A 105 -6.30 -3.95 -6.70
C PRO A 105 -5.31 -4.92 -7.38
N PRO A 106 -5.75 -6.15 -7.70
CA PRO A 106 -4.98 -7.07 -8.51
C PRO A 106 -4.77 -6.50 -9.92
N GLY A 107 -3.53 -6.53 -10.42
CA GLY A 107 -3.13 -5.96 -11.69
C GLY A 107 -1.61 -5.78 -11.77
N GLU A 108 -1.13 -5.46 -12.96
CA GLU A 108 0.26 -5.07 -13.19
C GLU A 108 0.33 -3.54 -13.40
N TYR A 109 1.14 -2.88 -12.59
CA TYR A 109 1.26 -1.42 -12.55
C TYR A 109 2.71 -1.03 -12.84
N VAL A 110 2.91 -0.34 -13.96
CA VAL A 110 4.23 0.15 -14.38
C VAL A 110 4.53 1.49 -13.69
N ILE A 111 5.62 1.52 -12.91
CA ILE A 111 6.05 2.66 -12.10
C ILE A 111 7.37 3.20 -12.67
N LYS A 112 7.40 4.49 -13.03
CA LYS A 112 8.54 5.16 -13.67
C LYS A 112 9.25 6.16 -12.76
N LYS A 113 8.57 6.75 -11.78
CA LYS A 113 9.11 7.79 -10.88
C LYS A 113 9.20 7.34 -9.42
N GLY A 114 8.47 6.30 -9.06
CA GLY A 114 8.48 5.71 -7.71
C GLY A 114 7.46 6.35 -6.80
N LEU A 115 6.85 5.52 -5.97
CA LEU A 115 5.84 5.93 -5.01
C LEU A 115 6.51 6.52 -3.77
N LYS A 116 6.04 7.69 -3.35
CA LYS A 116 6.62 8.45 -2.24
C LYS A 116 5.62 8.55 -1.10
N LEU A 117 6.02 8.05 0.06
CA LEU A 117 5.30 8.22 1.32
C LEU A 117 6.10 9.22 2.16
N VAL A 118 5.72 10.49 2.09
CA VAL A 118 6.43 11.60 2.76
C VAL A 118 5.65 12.03 3.99
N ASP A 119 6.30 11.99 5.16
CA ASP A 119 5.74 12.41 6.45
C ASP A 119 4.37 11.76 6.79
N GLY A 120 4.18 10.53 6.32
CA GLY A 120 2.95 9.77 6.49
C GLY A 120 2.80 9.22 7.91
N LYS A 121 1.63 9.43 8.53
CA LYS A 121 1.31 8.91 9.87
C LYS A 121 0.18 7.90 9.79
N GLY A 122 0.40 6.66 10.22
CA GLY A 122 -0.61 5.60 10.18
C GLY A 122 -1.09 5.29 8.76
N ILE A 123 -0.16 5.25 7.80
CA ILE A 123 -0.46 4.94 6.41
C ILE A 123 -0.14 3.49 6.12
N ARG A 124 -1.08 2.80 5.49
CA ARG A 124 -0.88 1.44 5.00
C ARG A 124 -1.04 1.40 3.49
N LEU A 125 0.01 1.02 2.78
CA LEU A 125 -0.04 0.69 1.37
C LEU A 125 -0.06 -0.82 1.23
N ALA A 126 -1.19 -1.38 0.83
CA ALA A 126 -1.35 -2.83 0.73
C ALA A 126 -1.86 -3.24 -0.64
N GLY A 127 -1.34 -4.34 -1.19
CA GLY A 127 -2.02 -5.02 -2.29
C GLY A 127 -3.18 -5.85 -1.75
N MET A 128 -4.21 -6.02 -2.59
CA MET A 128 -5.32 -6.93 -2.29
C MET A 128 -4.84 -8.39 -2.23
N ASP A 129 -3.92 -8.75 -3.13
CA ASP A 129 -3.32 -10.07 -3.24
C ASP A 129 -1.85 -9.93 -3.65
N LYS A 130 -0.95 -10.46 -2.81
CA LYS A 130 0.49 -10.34 -3.04
C LYS A 130 0.92 -10.95 -4.37
N GLU A 131 0.26 -12.01 -4.86
CA GLU A 131 0.66 -12.71 -6.09
C GLU A 131 0.11 -12.06 -7.36
N ARG A 132 -0.93 -11.22 -7.21
CA ARG A 132 -1.64 -10.61 -8.34
C ARG A 132 -1.52 -9.10 -8.43
N THR A 133 -1.09 -8.44 -7.35
CA THR A 133 -0.79 -7.01 -7.35
C THR A 133 0.71 -6.82 -7.58
N VAL A 134 1.08 -6.62 -8.84
CA VAL A 134 2.48 -6.49 -9.29
C VAL A 134 2.77 -5.03 -9.58
N LEU A 135 3.73 -4.46 -8.86
CA LEU A 135 4.31 -3.17 -9.19
C LEU A 135 5.64 -3.41 -9.90
N ARG A 136 5.75 -2.93 -11.15
CA ARG A 136 6.93 -3.12 -11.99
C ARG A 136 7.68 -1.81 -12.18
N TRP A 137 8.96 -1.79 -11.84
CA TRP A 137 9.84 -0.65 -12.05
C TRP A 137 10.31 -0.56 -13.51
N GLU A 138 9.99 0.54 -14.18
CA GLU A 138 10.53 0.94 -15.49
C GLU A 138 11.15 2.35 -15.46
N GLY A 139 11.46 2.84 -14.26
CA GLY A 139 12.08 4.15 -14.06
C GLY A 139 13.58 4.16 -14.29
N GLU A 140 14.21 5.28 -13.90
CA GLU A 140 15.66 5.45 -13.98
C GLU A 140 16.42 4.41 -13.14
N GLU A 141 17.64 4.07 -13.58
CA GLU A 141 18.51 3.15 -12.86
C GLU A 141 18.85 3.72 -11.47
N GLY A 142 18.77 2.87 -10.45
CA GLY A 142 19.01 3.29 -9.05
C GLY A 142 17.80 3.93 -8.36
N GLY A 143 16.67 4.12 -9.05
CA GLY A 143 15.43 4.53 -8.42
C GLY A 143 14.82 3.46 -7.52
N TRP A 144 13.92 3.89 -6.62
CA TRP A 144 13.22 3.04 -5.67
C TRP A 144 11.75 2.97 -6.03
N LEU A 145 11.19 1.77 -6.05
CA LEU A 145 9.79 1.58 -6.38
C LEU A 145 8.88 2.20 -5.31
N ILE A 146 9.19 1.97 -4.03
CA ILE A 146 8.54 2.65 -2.90
C ILE A 146 9.61 3.32 -2.03
N SER A 147 9.38 4.57 -1.67
CA SER A 147 10.25 5.32 -0.76
C SER A 147 9.44 5.94 0.36
N VAL A 148 9.76 5.55 1.59
CA VAL A 148 9.28 6.18 2.82
C VAL A 148 10.34 7.18 3.25
N THR A 149 9.99 8.46 3.21
CA THR A 149 10.90 9.54 3.58
C THR A 149 10.21 10.50 4.54
N GLY A 150 11.00 11.40 5.12
CA GLY A 150 10.50 12.37 6.09
C GLY A 150 10.70 11.91 7.54
N GLY A 151 11.16 12.85 8.37
CA GLY A 151 11.43 12.59 9.78
C GLY A 151 10.16 12.43 10.62
N ALA A 152 9.01 12.87 10.12
CA ALA A 152 7.74 12.81 10.84
C ALA A 152 6.89 11.57 10.51
N SER A 153 7.36 10.69 9.63
CA SER A 153 6.68 9.45 9.27
C SER A 153 6.55 8.51 10.48
N GLU A 154 5.36 8.00 10.76
CA GLU A 154 5.11 7.13 11.91
C GLU A 154 4.13 6.02 11.52
N LYS A 155 4.42 4.76 11.86
CA LYS A 155 3.55 3.61 11.58
C LYS A 155 3.16 3.49 10.11
N VAL A 156 4.16 3.56 9.22
CA VAL A 156 3.96 3.32 7.79
C VAL A 156 4.09 1.83 7.53
N SER A 157 3.08 1.21 6.92
CA SER A 157 3.05 -0.24 6.65
C SER A 157 2.93 -0.48 5.15
N ILE A 158 3.84 -1.26 4.58
CA ILE A 158 3.80 -1.71 3.20
C ILE A 158 3.60 -3.22 3.23
N GLY A 159 2.59 -3.74 2.54
CA GLY A 159 2.42 -5.19 2.53
C GLY A 159 1.60 -5.78 1.41
N LYS A 160 1.68 -7.10 1.25
CA LYS A 160 0.91 -7.87 0.26
C LYS A 160 1.09 -7.36 -1.18
N LEU A 161 2.32 -7.00 -1.56
CA LEU A 161 2.65 -6.54 -2.92
C LEU A 161 3.72 -7.45 -3.54
N THR A 162 3.68 -7.62 -4.86
CA THR A 162 4.83 -8.08 -5.63
C THR A 162 5.55 -6.89 -6.23
N LEU A 163 6.85 -6.78 -5.99
CA LEU A 163 7.72 -5.72 -6.50
C LEU A 163 8.72 -6.32 -7.49
N GLU A 164 8.70 -5.82 -8.72
CA GLU A 164 9.53 -6.31 -9.83
C GLU A 164 10.43 -5.21 -10.40
N GLY A 165 11.69 -5.56 -10.67
CA GLY A 165 12.67 -4.63 -11.28
C GLY A 165 13.21 -3.56 -10.32
N GLY A 166 14.31 -2.90 -10.72
CA GLY A 166 14.91 -1.79 -9.95
C GLY A 166 15.29 -2.15 -8.51
N ASN A 167 15.13 -1.18 -7.60
CA ASN A 167 15.18 -1.38 -6.15
C ASN A 167 13.76 -1.43 -5.56
N GLY A 168 13.55 -2.23 -4.52
CA GLY A 168 12.21 -2.46 -3.96
C GLY A 168 11.72 -1.33 -3.06
N VAL A 169 12.14 -1.33 -1.79
CA VAL A 169 11.65 -0.38 -0.77
C VAL A 169 12.80 0.34 -0.07
N LEU A 170 12.75 1.67 -0.06
CA LEU A 170 13.61 2.53 0.75
C LEU A 170 12.86 3.02 1.98
N ILE A 171 13.42 2.82 3.16
CA ILE A 171 13.01 3.48 4.40
C ILE A 171 14.12 4.43 4.81
N ASP A 172 13.91 5.72 4.56
CA ASP A 172 14.82 6.82 4.92
C ASP A 172 14.12 7.82 5.83
N GLY A 173 13.76 7.35 7.01
CA GLY A 173 13.17 8.14 8.08
C GLY A 173 12.03 7.42 8.80
N GLY A 174 11.48 8.12 9.77
CA GLY A 174 10.29 7.72 10.50
C GLY A 174 10.49 6.69 11.62
N LYS A 175 9.37 6.37 12.28
CA LYS A 175 9.30 5.44 13.42
C LYS A 175 8.30 4.32 13.15
N GLY A 176 8.72 3.08 13.35
CA GLY A 176 7.85 1.90 13.19
C GLY A 176 7.40 1.70 11.73
N ALA A 177 8.30 1.87 10.77
CA ALA A 177 8.01 1.50 9.38
C ALA A 177 8.05 -0.03 9.23
N GLU A 178 7.05 -0.61 8.57
CA GLU A 178 6.89 -2.05 8.45
C GLU A 178 6.79 -2.47 7.00
N VAL A 179 7.50 -3.52 6.61
CA VAL A 179 7.38 -4.19 5.32
C VAL A 179 7.01 -5.64 5.58
N ARG A 180 5.81 -6.06 5.16
CA ARG A 180 5.22 -7.34 5.54
C ARG A 180 4.59 -8.08 4.37
N ASP A 181 4.76 -9.39 4.31
CA ASP A 181 4.07 -10.26 3.33
C ASP A 181 4.26 -9.84 1.86
N CYS A 182 5.41 -9.24 1.53
CA CYS A 182 5.75 -8.82 0.17
C CYS A 182 6.58 -9.88 -0.56
N LEU A 183 6.50 -9.87 -1.90
CA LEU A 183 7.33 -10.65 -2.79
C LEU A 183 8.23 -9.69 -3.59
N PHE A 184 9.55 -9.90 -3.53
CA PHE A 184 10.55 -9.12 -4.24
C PHE A 184 11.20 -9.99 -5.30
N GLN A 185 11.03 -9.61 -6.57
CA GLN A 185 11.67 -10.22 -7.73
C GLN A 185 12.45 -9.14 -8.48
N LEU A 186 13.53 -8.69 -7.86
CA LEU A 186 14.31 -7.56 -8.35
C LEU A 186 15.49 -8.06 -9.16
N GLY A 187 15.81 -7.39 -10.26
CA GLY A 187 16.97 -7.76 -11.08
C GLY A 187 18.29 -7.33 -10.42
N LYS A 188 18.69 -6.08 -10.64
CA LYS A 188 20.04 -5.58 -10.27
C LYS A 188 20.12 -4.86 -8.92
N GLY A 189 18.99 -4.41 -8.36
CA GLY A 189 18.95 -3.53 -7.19
C GLY A 189 18.95 -4.24 -5.84
N ASP A 190 18.74 -3.46 -4.79
CA ASP A 190 18.52 -3.93 -3.41
C ASP A 190 17.02 -4.17 -3.17
N GLY A 191 16.69 -5.19 -2.36
CA GLY A 191 15.32 -5.53 -1.94
C GLY A 191 14.70 -4.46 -1.06
N VAL A 192 15.17 -4.40 0.19
CA VAL A 192 14.78 -3.37 1.17
C VAL A 192 16.03 -2.70 1.70
N LEU A 193 16.07 -1.37 1.70
CA LEU A 193 17.10 -0.58 2.36
C LEU A 193 16.50 0.20 3.54
N LEU A 194 16.93 -0.16 4.74
CA LEU A 194 16.67 0.59 5.97
C LEU A 194 17.81 1.58 6.19
N LYS A 195 17.69 2.77 5.57
CA LYS A 195 18.73 3.79 5.61
C LYS A 195 18.72 4.57 6.92
N SER A 196 17.55 5.02 7.34
CA SER A 196 17.34 5.71 8.61
C SER A 196 15.93 5.39 9.13
N GLY A 197 15.77 5.31 10.44
CA GLY A 197 14.49 4.96 11.05
C GLY A 197 14.66 4.28 12.41
N GLU A 198 13.64 4.41 13.26
CA GLU A 198 13.60 3.78 14.59
C GLU A 198 12.56 2.66 14.58
N GLY A 199 12.95 1.43 14.93
CA GLY A 199 12.03 0.30 15.05
C GLY A 199 11.47 -0.18 13.71
N ALA A 200 12.23 -0.07 12.61
CA ALA A 200 11.78 -0.57 11.31
C ALA A 200 11.73 -2.11 11.30
N VAL A 201 10.66 -2.69 10.76
CA VAL A 201 10.45 -4.14 10.74
C VAL A 201 10.31 -4.63 9.30
N VAL A 202 11.08 -5.66 8.94
CA VAL A 202 10.92 -6.40 7.68
C VAL A 202 10.61 -7.84 8.04
N GLU A 203 9.39 -8.29 7.76
CA GLU A 203 8.95 -9.62 8.14
C GLU A 203 8.11 -10.36 7.10
N SER A 204 8.19 -11.69 7.12
CA SER A 204 7.40 -12.58 6.26
C SER A 204 7.50 -12.25 4.77
N CYS A 205 8.60 -11.64 4.35
CA CYS A 205 8.83 -11.26 2.95
C CYS A 205 9.62 -12.35 2.22
N SER A 206 9.36 -12.48 0.92
CA SER A 206 10.06 -13.40 0.03
C SER A 206 10.91 -12.63 -0.96
N PHE A 207 12.21 -12.87 -0.99
CA PHE A 207 13.18 -12.23 -1.87
C PHE A 207 13.75 -13.26 -2.83
N ARG A 208 13.72 -12.96 -4.13
CA ARG A 208 14.12 -13.90 -5.17
C ARG A 208 14.88 -13.19 -6.29
N ASP A 209 15.96 -13.82 -6.74
CA ASP A 209 16.73 -13.44 -7.93
C ASP A 209 17.36 -12.02 -7.88
N ILE A 210 17.64 -11.53 -6.67
CA ILE A 210 18.15 -10.18 -6.41
C ILE A 210 19.68 -10.13 -6.51
N ALA A 211 20.24 -9.47 -7.52
CA ALA A 211 21.69 -9.38 -7.67
C ALA A 211 22.38 -8.54 -6.58
N GLY A 212 21.66 -7.57 -6.00
CA GLY A 212 22.14 -6.73 -4.89
C GLY A 212 22.00 -7.40 -3.51
N VAL A 213 21.67 -6.58 -2.51
CA VAL A 213 21.37 -7.04 -1.15
C VAL A 213 19.86 -7.23 -1.01
N GLY A 214 19.42 -8.40 -0.54
CA GLY A 214 18.01 -8.65 -0.25
C GLY A 214 17.47 -7.68 0.80
N ILE A 215 18.09 -7.65 1.98
CA ILE A 215 17.76 -6.70 3.04
C ILE A 215 19.01 -6.01 3.54
N LYS A 216 19.08 -4.69 3.38
CA LYS A 216 20.23 -3.87 3.74
C LYS A 216 19.87 -2.94 4.88
N VAL A 217 20.54 -3.10 6.02
CA VAL A 217 20.42 -2.20 7.17
C VAL A 217 21.59 -1.22 7.14
N ALA A 218 21.31 0.07 7.30
CA ALA A 218 22.35 1.09 7.44
C ALA A 218 22.57 1.44 8.93
N VAL A 219 23.74 2.02 9.25
CA VAL A 219 24.14 2.29 10.65
C VAL A 219 23.23 3.27 11.39
N VAL A 220 22.44 4.05 10.67
CA VAL A 220 21.56 5.06 11.29
C VAL A 220 20.23 4.47 11.72
N ALA A 221 19.86 3.28 11.21
CA ALA A 221 18.65 2.59 11.63
C ALA A 221 18.85 1.97 13.03
N LYS A 222 17.98 2.33 13.98
CA LYS A 222 18.02 1.84 15.37
C LYS A 222 16.88 0.88 15.62
N GLY A 223 17.17 -0.22 16.31
CA GLY A 223 16.18 -1.25 16.67
C GLY A 223 15.50 -1.88 15.46
N ALA A 224 16.20 -1.98 14.32
CA ALA A 224 15.63 -2.64 13.14
C ALA A 224 15.44 -4.14 13.41
N VAL A 225 14.31 -4.70 12.99
CA VAL A 225 14.02 -6.13 13.14
C VAL A 225 13.82 -6.73 11.76
N VAL A 226 14.62 -7.75 11.44
CA VAL A 226 14.54 -8.51 10.21
C VAL A 226 14.23 -9.95 10.58
N GLN A 227 12.99 -10.39 10.37
CA GLN A 227 12.55 -11.69 10.86
C GLN A 227 11.64 -12.48 9.92
N GLY A 228 11.76 -13.81 9.92
CA GLY A 228 10.81 -14.67 9.18
C GLY A 228 10.84 -14.49 7.66
N ASN A 229 11.93 -13.96 7.10
CA ASN A 229 12.04 -13.71 5.66
C ASN A 229 12.66 -14.91 4.95
N TRP A 230 12.23 -15.15 3.71
CA TRP A 230 12.82 -16.13 2.81
C TRP A 230 13.61 -15.41 1.74
N LEU A 231 14.92 -15.64 1.65
CA LEU A 231 15.80 -15.07 0.65
C LEU A 231 16.40 -16.17 -0.21
N THR A 232 16.15 -16.15 -1.52
CA THR A 232 16.70 -17.13 -2.47
C THR A 232 17.42 -16.47 -3.64
N ARG A 233 18.61 -16.98 -3.99
CA ARG A 233 19.42 -16.50 -5.12
C ARG A 233 19.69 -14.99 -5.07
N CYS A 234 20.05 -14.51 -3.88
CA CYS A 234 20.44 -13.12 -3.66
C CYS A 234 21.97 -12.95 -3.77
N GLY A 235 22.45 -11.79 -4.20
CA GLY A 235 23.88 -11.46 -4.13
C GLY A 235 24.37 -11.46 -2.68
N THR A 236 23.75 -10.65 -1.83
CA THR A 236 23.85 -10.78 -0.38
C THR A 236 22.45 -10.93 0.19
N GLY A 237 22.20 -11.90 1.05
CA GLY A 237 20.90 -12.07 1.70
C GLY A 237 20.60 -10.87 2.60
N ILE A 238 21.32 -10.77 3.72
CA ILE A 238 21.12 -9.71 4.71
C ILE A 238 22.44 -8.99 4.98
N GLY A 239 22.49 -7.69 4.70
CA GLY A 239 23.61 -6.83 5.02
C GLY A 239 23.34 -6.06 6.31
N VAL A 240 24.14 -6.28 7.35
CA VAL A 240 24.03 -5.57 8.64
C VAL A 240 25.34 -4.84 8.92
N PRO A 241 25.33 -3.58 9.36
CA PRO A 241 26.56 -2.91 9.74
C PRO A 241 27.12 -3.44 11.06
N GLU A 242 28.44 -3.37 11.25
CA GLU A 242 29.10 -3.84 12.48
C GLU A 242 28.61 -3.17 13.77
N LYS A 243 28.15 -1.91 13.68
CA LYS A 243 27.72 -1.10 14.82
C LYS A 243 26.20 -0.91 14.90
N SER A 244 25.43 -1.81 14.30
CA SER A 244 23.96 -1.76 14.36
C SER A 244 23.44 -2.61 15.53
N ASP A 245 22.33 -2.18 16.10
CA ASP A 245 21.52 -2.91 17.09
C ASP A 245 20.40 -3.72 16.42
N ALA A 246 20.50 -3.96 15.10
CA ALA A 246 19.50 -4.69 14.36
C ALA A 246 19.42 -6.16 14.79
N LEU A 247 18.19 -6.67 14.92
CA LEU A 247 17.90 -8.07 15.22
C LEU A 247 17.60 -8.81 13.92
N VAL A 248 18.32 -9.91 13.69
CA VAL A 248 18.12 -10.80 12.53
C VAL A 248 17.72 -12.17 13.05
N LEU A 249 16.46 -12.56 12.90
CA LEU A 249 15.88 -13.76 13.55
C LEU A 249 15.09 -14.61 12.56
N SER A 250 15.23 -15.93 12.62
CA SER A 250 14.37 -16.86 11.86
C SER A 250 14.25 -16.56 10.36
N ASN A 251 15.34 -16.12 9.73
CA ASN A 251 15.37 -15.91 8.27
C ASN A 251 15.94 -17.15 7.59
N GLU A 252 15.36 -17.52 6.46
CA GLU A 252 15.83 -18.62 5.62
C GLU A 252 16.57 -18.06 4.41
N LEU A 253 17.82 -18.48 4.24
CA LEU A 253 18.69 -18.02 3.15
C LEU A 253 19.13 -19.23 2.33
N VAL A 254 18.77 -19.24 1.04
CA VAL A 254 19.02 -20.35 0.12
C VAL A 254 19.74 -19.83 -1.11
N ASP A 255 20.87 -20.42 -1.49
CA ASP A 255 21.63 -20.06 -2.70
C ASP A 255 22.03 -18.58 -2.81
N ALA A 256 22.24 -17.89 -1.68
CA ALA A 256 22.77 -16.53 -1.68
C ALA A 256 24.31 -16.55 -1.83
N ALA A 257 24.89 -15.62 -2.61
CA ALA A 257 26.35 -15.57 -2.76
C ALA A 257 27.05 -15.18 -1.44
N ALA A 258 26.40 -14.35 -0.62
CA ALA A 258 26.68 -14.19 0.79
C ALA A 258 25.36 -14.29 1.58
N GLY A 259 25.35 -15.06 2.68
CA GLY A 259 24.18 -15.18 3.55
C GLY A 259 23.90 -13.89 4.33
N VAL A 260 24.44 -13.83 5.55
CA VAL A 260 24.45 -12.60 6.37
C VAL A 260 25.85 -12.02 6.34
N LYS A 261 25.99 -10.75 5.96
CA LYS A 261 27.29 -10.07 5.83
C LYS A 261 27.34 -8.84 6.72
N ALA A 262 28.38 -8.76 7.55
CA ALA A 262 28.76 -7.52 8.23
C ALA A 262 29.28 -6.53 7.18
N MET A 263 28.66 -5.36 7.08
CA MET A 263 29.08 -4.31 6.15
C MET A 263 29.96 -3.28 6.88
N GLU A 264 31.18 -3.11 6.38
CA GLU A 264 32.03 -1.99 6.75
C GLU A 264 31.44 -0.68 6.16
N LYS A 265 31.59 0.40 6.93
CA LYS A 265 31.06 1.73 6.58
C LYS A 265 31.89 2.43 5.52
#